data_AF-A0A973DRZ5-F1
#
_entry.id   AF-A0A973DRZ5-F1
#
_cell.length_a   1.000
_cell.length_b   1.000
_cell.length_c   1.000
_cell.angle_alpha   90.00
_cell.angle_beta   90.00
_cell.angle_gamma   90.00
#
_symmetry.space_group_name_H-M   'P 1'
#
loop_
_entity.id
_entity.type
_entity.pdbx_description
1 polymer ?
#
loop_
_entity_poly.entity_id
_entity_poly.type
_entity_poly.pdbx_seq_one_letter_code
_entity_poly.pdbx_strand_id
1 'polypeptide(L)'
;MTRYTDEDLLTYLNGDFDEDAAQSLEQAVGEDPELEQRLMGLDPLAAMVGQAFESVPRDADIAAISIPAAEPVVAPARFGGLRLVGTVAAMLVAGVVGYVISPPGPTPEPAPIGWKLQAALYQALYVPETVAAIPADSAAVSAQLASAEAALNRALPQDSLSDLPDLELKRAQILAFKGKPLIQLAYAKSDGTPFALCIFLRGEGKPDGPVNSEVLAGLSTASWSQGEFGYMLIGGQDDAFVTDVAGLLVEQL
;
A
#
# COMPACT_ATOMS: atom_id res chain seq x y z
N MET A 1 -19.80 -40.45 -8.96
CA MET A 1 -20.09 -39.33 -8.05
C MET A 1 -19.08 -38.26 -8.38
N THR A 2 -19.51 -37.16 -9.01
CA THR A 2 -18.65 -36.01 -9.29
C THR A 2 -18.23 -35.38 -7.97
N ARG A 3 -16.92 -35.15 -7.79
CA ARG A 3 -16.34 -34.61 -6.55
C ARG A 3 -16.81 -33.18 -6.24
N TYR A 4 -17.18 -32.42 -7.28
CA TYR A 4 -17.68 -31.05 -7.19
C TYR A 4 -19.03 -30.92 -7.89
N THR A 5 -19.99 -30.28 -7.22
CA THR A 5 -21.32 -29.98 -7.74
C THR A 5 -21.34 -28.64 -8.48
N ASP A 6 -22.36 -28.39 -9.30
CA ASP A 6 -22.48 -27.10 -10.00
C ASP A 6 -22.68 -25.92 -9.03
N GLU A 7 -23.26 -26.18 -7.85
CA GLU A 7 -23.40 -25.19 -6.77
C GLU A 7 -22.03 -24.81 -6.18
N ASP A 8 -21.13 -25.78 -6.03
CA ASP A 8 -19.74 -25.52 -5.59
C ASP A 8 -18.98 -24.67 -6.63
N LEU A 9 -19.14 -24.99 -7.92
CA LEU A 9 -18.49 -24.25 -9.01
C LEU A 9 -19.01 -22.81 -9.11
N LEU A 10 -20.31 -22.59 -8.93
CA LEU A 10 -20.88 -21.24 -8.89
C LEU A 10 -20.43 -20.46 -7.67
N THR A 11 -20.31 -21.11 -6.51
CA THR A 11 -19.78 -20.48 -5.29
C THR A 11 -18.33 -20.04 -5.50
N TYR A 12 -17.51 -20.86 -6.16
CA TYR A 12 -16.17 -20.50 -6.60
C TYR A 12 -16.15 -19.32 -7.58
N LEU A 13 -16.99 -19.32 -8.62
CA LEU A 13 -17.06 -18.22 -9.59
C LEU A 13 -17.51 -16.89 -8.97
N ASN A 14 -18.30 -16.93 -7.89
CA ASN A 14 -18.72 -15.73 -7.15
C ASN A 14 -17.68 -15.25 -6.13
N GLY A 15 -16.60 -16.00 -5.90
CA GLY A 15 -15.55 -15.66 -4.93
C GLY A 15 -15.90 -15.97 -3.47
N ASP A 16 -16.98 -16.73 -3.22
CA ASP A 16 -17.47 -17.08 -1.88
C ASP A 16 -16.98 -18.47 -1.41
N PHE A 17 -15.95 -19.01 -2.06
CA PHE A 17 -15.39 -20.33 -1.77
C PHE A 17 -14.24 -20.22 -0.78
N ASP A 18 -14.16 -21.19 0.15
CA ASP A 18 -13.06 -21.28 1.11
C ASP A 18 -11.71 -21.44 0.40
N GLU A 19 -10.64 -20.81 0.90
CA GLU A 19 -9.35 -20.69 0.22
C GLU A 19 -8.64 -22.04 0.03
N ASP A 20 -8.68 -22.92 1.04
CA ASP A 20 -8.11 -24.27 0.95
C ASP A 20 -8.92 -25.16 -0.02
N ALA A 21 -10.24 -24.96 -0.04
CA ALA A 21 -11.14 -25.66 -0.95
C ALA A 21 -10.97 -25.16 -2.40
N ALA A 22 -10.74 -23.87 -2.59
CA ALA A 22 -10.51 -23.24 -3.89
C ALA A 22 -9.22 -23.78 -4.52
N GLN A 23 -8.14 -23.84 -3.74
CA GLN A 23 -6.87 -24.41 -4.21
C GLN A 23 -7.01 -25.89 -4.61
N SER A 24 -7.80 -26.66 -3.85
CA SER A 24 -8.09 -28.05 -4.17
C SER A 24 -8.96 -28.21 -5.43
N LEU A 25 -9.85 -27.26 -5.71
CA LEU A 25 -10.65 -27.21 -6.92
C LEU A 25 -9.80 -26.83 -8.14
N GLU A 26 -8.92 -25.84 -8.02
CA GLU A 26 -8.00 -25.41 -9.08
C GLU A 26 -7.06 -26.53 -9.53
N GLN A 27 -6.50 -27.28 -8.58
CA GLN A 27 -5.70 -28.47 -8.88
C GLN A 27 -6.52 -29.52 -9.64
N ALA A 28 -7.76 -29.77 -9.19
CA ALA A 28 -8.63 -30.73 -9.86
C ALA A 28 -9.05 -30.28 -11.27
N VAL A 29 -9.29 -28.98 -11.48
CA VAL A 29 -9.59 -28.39 -12.80
C VAL A 29 -8.40 -28.55 -13.75
N GLY A 30 -7.17 -28.39 -13.26
CA GLY A 30 -5.96 -28.60 -14.07
C GLY A 30 -5.72 -30.05 -14.50
N GLU A 31 -6.31 -31.02 -13.77
CA GLU A 31 -6.16 -32.45 -14.04
C GLU A 31 -7.38 -33.07 -14.76
N ASP A 32 -8.55 -32.45 -14.68
CA ASP A 32 -9.82 -32.95 -15.21
C ASP A 32 -10.44 -31.98 -16.25
N PRO A 33 -10.25 -32.26 -17.56
CA PRO A 33 -10.81 -31.46 -18.64
C PRO A 33 -12.35 -31.38 -18.63
N GLU A 34 -13.04 -32.38 -18.09
CA GLU A 34 -14.52 -32.36 -18.02
C GLU A 34 -15.00 -31.40 -16.94
N LEU A 35 -14.27 -31.32 -15.82
CA LEU A 35 -14.52 -30.36 -14.75
C LEU A 35 -14.21 -28.93 -15.20
N GLU A 36 -13.11 -28.72 -15.92
CA GLU A 36 -12.77 -27.44 -16.56
C GLU A 36 -13.91 -26.96 -17.47
N GLN A 37 -14.41 -27.84 -18.33
CA GLN A 37 -15.48 -27.51 -19.27
C GLN A 37 -16.79 -27.14 -18.56
N ARG A 38 -17.11 -27.82 -17.44
CA ARG A 38 -18.27 -27.50 -16.60
C ARG A 38 -18.12 -26.14 -15.92
N LEU A 39 -16.94 -25.83 -15.38
CA LEU A 39 -16.65 -24.54 -14.77
C LEU A 39 -16.77 -23.39 -15.79
N MET A 40 -16.16 -23.55 -16.97
CA MET A 40 -16.25 -22.56 -18.05
C MET A 40 -17.69 -22.38 -18.56
N GLY A 41 -18.51 -23.44 -18.56
CA GLY A 41 -19.91 -23.35 -18.96
C GLY A 41 -20.80 -22.58 -17.99
N LEU A 42 -20.39 -22.49 -16.72
CA LEU A 42 -21.10 -21.75 -15.67
C LEU A 42 -20.65 -20.28 -15.57
N ASP A 43 -19.47 -19.94 -16.12
CA ASP A 43 -18.94 -18.58 -16.12
C ASP A 43 -19.65 -17.69 -17.18
N PRO A 44 -20.40 -16.65 -16.77
CA PRO A 44 -21.11 -15.77 -17.70
C PRO A 44 -20.17 -14.93 -18.57
N LEU A 45 -18.89 -14.78 -18.19
CA LEU A 45 -17.89 -14.03 -18.92
C LEU A 45 -17.04 -14.89 -19.85
N ALA A 46 -17.02 -16.22 -19.68
CA ALA A 46 -16.16 -17.11 -20.46
C ALA A 46 -16.32 -16.95 -21.98
N ALA A 47 -17.56 -16.78 -22.46
CA ALA A 47 -17.83 -16.55 -23.88
C ALA A 47 -17.32 -15.19 -24.39
N MET A 48 -17.36 -14.15 -23.55
CA MET A 48 -16.87 -12.81 -23.88
C MET A 48 -15.34 -12.77 -23.88
N VAL A 49 -14.71 -13.41 -22.89
CA VAL A 49 -13.25 -13.57 -22.80
C VAL A 49 -12.74 -14.39 -23.97
N GLY A 50 -13.38 -15.53 -24.29
CA GLY A 50 -13.02 -16.36 -25.43
C GLY A 50 -13.01 -15.59 -26.75
N GLN A 51 -14.02 -14.75 -26.99
CA GLN A 51 -14.08 -13.87 -28.17
C GLN A 51 -13.00 -12.79 -28.15
N ALA A 52 -12.71 -12.18 -27.00
CA ALA A 52 -11.68 -11.15 -26.88
C ALA A 52 -10.27 -11.69 -27.15
N PHE A 53 -10.02 -12.96 -26.83
CA PHE A 53 -8.73 -13.62 -27.02
C PHE A 53 -8.63 -14.43 -28.31
N GLU A 54 -9.67 -14.46 -29.14
CA GLU A 54 -9.67 -15.18 -30.43
C GLU A 54 -8.63 -14.61 -31.42
N SER A 55 -8.35 -13.31 -31.32
CA SER A 55 -7.31 -12.63 -32.11
C SER A 55 -5.89 -12.78 -31.54
N VAL A 56 -5.73 -13.38 -30.36
CA VAL A 56 -4.41 -13.63 -29.76
C VAL A 56 -3.87 -14.94 -30.34
N PRO A 57 -2.73 -14.93 -31.03
CA PRO A 57 -2.16 -16.16 -31.57
C PRO A 57 -1.87 -17.15 -30.44
N ARG A 58 -2.49 -18.32 -30.47
CA ARG A 58 -2.26 -19.39 -29.46
C ARG A 58 -0.83 -19.93 -29.49
N ASP A 59 -0.19 -19.81 -30.65
CA ASP A 59 1.20 -20.20 -30.90
C ASP A 59 2.16 -19.00 -30.85
N ALA A 60 1.73 -17.86 -30.30
CA ALA A 60 2.69 -16.81 -29.98
C ALA A 60 3.73 -17.44 -29.04
N ASP A 61 4.96 -17.55 -29.53
CA ASP A 61 6.07 -18.15 -28.79
C ASP A 61 6.31 -17.24 -27.57
N ILE A 62 5.60 -17.52 -26.46
CA ILE A 62 5.65 -16.70 -25.24
C ILE A 62 7.09 -16.73 -24.69
N ALA A 63 7.84 -17.78 -25.02
CA ALA A 63 9.27 -17.90 -24.78
C ALA A 63 10.13 -16.88 -25.57
N ALA A 64 9.65 -16.37 -26.71
CA ALA A 64 10.31 -15.32 -27.49
C ALA A 64 10.01 -13.90 -26.97
N ILE A 65 9.06 -13.75 -26.04
CA ILE A 65 8.88 -12.51 -25.29
C ILE A 65 10.09 -12.35 -24.38
N SER A 66 11.10 -11.63 -24.88
CA SER A 66 12.26 -11.24 -24.10
C SER A 66 11.79 -10.22 -23.06
N ILE A 67 11.53 -10.68 -21.84
CA ILE A 67 11.45 -9.80 -20.69
C ILE A 67 12.89 -9.31 -20.45
N PRO A 68 13.20 -8.02 -20.67
CA PRO A 68 14.54 -7.53 -20.40
C PRO A 68 14.85 -7.80 -18.93
N ALA A 69 15.90 -8.58 -18.68
CA ALA A 69 16.41 -8.78 -17.33
C ALA A 69 16.67 -7.40 -16.74
N ALA A 70 16.08 -7.11 -15.58
CA ALA A 70 16.33 -5.87 -14.87
C ALA A 70 17.83 -5.73 -14.67
N GLU A 71 18.44 -4.72 -15.30
CA GLU A 71 19.85 -4.45 -15.09
C GLU A 71 20.05 -4.11 -13.60
N PRO A 72 21.02 -4.75 -12.93
CA PRO A 72 21.32 -4.40 -11.56
C PRO A 72 21.75 -2.93 -11.52
N VAL A 73 20.95 -2.09 -10.86
CA VAL A 73 21.29 -0.69 -10.62
C VAL A 73 22.56 -0.65 -9.77
N VAL A 74 23.70 -0.42 -10.42
CA VAL A 74 24.98 -0.26 -9.73
C VAL A 74 24.95 1.08 -9.00
N ALA A 75 24.79 1.03 -7.68
CA ALA A 75 24.89 2.22 -6.84
C ALA A 75 26.30 2.85 -7.00
N PRO A 76 26.42 4.18 -7.15
CA PRO A 76 27.72 4.82 -7.33
C PRO A 76 28.57 4.65 -6.07
N ALA A 77 29.72 4.01 -6.23
CA ALA A 77 30.73 3.91 -5.18
C ALA A 77 31.27 5.31 -4.86
N ARG A 78 30.99 5.77 -3.64
CA ARG A 78 31.56 7.02 -3.09
C ARG A 78 33.07 6.88 -2.94
N PHE A 79 33.81 7.72 -3.66
CA PHE A 79 35.26 7.91 -3.48
C PHE A 79 35.52 8.75 -2.24
N GLY A 80 36.34 8.25 -1.30
CA GLY A 80 36.84 8.98 -0.14
C GLY A 80 37.71 8.06 0.70
N GLY A 81 39.03 8.13 0.51
CA GLY A 81 39.94 7.05 0.83
C GLY A 81 40.33 6.87 2.31
N LEU A 82 40.70 5.63 2.65
CA LEU A 82 41.88 5.35 3.47
C LEU A 82 42.36 3.92 3.17
N ARG A 83 43.65 3.79 2.89
CA ARG A 83 44.32 2.51 2.67
C ARG A 83 44.40 1.73 3.97
N LEU A 84 43.82 0.53 4.01
CA LEU A 84 44.34 -0.56 4.84
C LEU A 84 44.18 -1.89 4.09
N VAL A 85 45.30 -2.41 3.63
CA VAL A 85 45.45 -3.80 3.17
C VAL A 85 45.47 -4.69 4.41
N GLY A 86 44.63 -5.72 4.46
CA GLY A 86 44.72 -6.75 5.49
C GLY A 86 43.49 -7.65 5.62
N THR A 87 43.49 -8.76 4.86
CA THR A 87 42.82 -10.04 5.18
C THR A 87 41.30 -10.05 5.47
N VAL A 88 40.48 -10.31 4.44
CA VAL A 88 39.20 -11.04 4.61
C VAL A 88 39.02 -12.04 3.46
N ALA A 89 39.83 -13.10 3.48
CA ALA A 89 39.59 -14.31 2.69
C ALA A 89 38.94 -15.42 3.55
N ALA A 90 38.03 -15.03 4.47
CA ALA A 90 37.40 -15.94 5.42
C ALA A 90 35.90 -15.70 5.65
N MET A 91 35.20 -14.96 4.77
CA MET A 91 33.73 -14.74 4.89
C MET A 91 32.91 -15.18 3.67
N LEU A 92 33.50 -15.80 2.65
CA LEU A 92 32.74 -16.31 1.49
C LEU A 92 32.49 -17.82 1.49
N VAL A 93 33.15 -18.58 2.37
CA VAL A 93 32.89 -20.02 2.51
C VAL A 93 31.76 -20.31 3.53
N ALA A 94 31.50 -19.41 4.48
CA ALA A 94 30.41 -19.58 5.45
C ALA A 94 29.01 -19.40 4.81
N GLY A 95 28.88 -18.54 3.79
CA GLY A 95 27.60 -18.29 3.12
C GLY A 95 27.14 -19.44 2.22
N VAL A 96 28.08 -20.11 1.54
CA VAL A 96 27.76 -21.23 0.63
C VAL A 96 27.52 -22.53 1.41
N VAL A 97 28.23 -22.75 2.52
CA VAL A 97 27.99 -23.94 3.37
C VAL A 97 26.69 -23.83 4.16
N GLY A 98 26.29 -22.62 4.59
CA GLY A 98 25.01 -22.40 5.30
C GLY A 98 23.77 -22.67 4.45
N TYR A 99 23.83 -22.39 3.14
CA TYR A 99 22.73 -22.59 2.20
C TYR A 99 22.54 -24.07 1.81
N VAL A 100 23.60 -24.88 1.85
CA VAL A 100 23.54 -26.30 1.47
C VAL A 100 23.13 -27.20 2.66
N ILE A 101 23.24 -26.71 3.90
CA ILE A 101 22.94 -27.50 5.12
C ILE A 101 21.59 -27.12 5.75
N SER A 102 20.97 -26.00 5.38
CA SER A 102 19.64 -25.65 5.88
C SER A 102 18.56 -26.22 4.97
N PRO A 103 17.67 -27.11 5.44
CA PRO A 103 16.46 -27.44 4.70
C PRO A 103 15.67 -26.13 4.46
N PRO A 104 14.95 -25.99 3.34
CA PRO A 104 14.05 -24.86 3.14
C PRO A 104 12.97 -24.93 4.23
N GLY A 105 13.21 -24.23 5.34
CA GLY A 105 12.18 -23.93 6.29
C GLY A 105 11.14 -23.04 5.61
N PRO A 106 9.88 -23.04 6.07
CA PRO A 106 8.88 -22.12 5.56
C PRO A 106 9.44 -20.71 5.65
N THR A 107 9.66 -20.07 4.49
CA THR A 107 10.00 -18.65 4.44
C THR A 107 8.91 -17.92 5.19
N PRO A 108 9.23 -17.16 6.26
CA PRO A 108 8.21 -16.40 6.96
C PRO A 108 7.52 -15.50 5.94
N GLU A 109 6.20 -15.62 5.87
CA GLU A 109 5.37 -14.78 5.03
C GLU A 109 5.70 -13.30 5.33
N PRO A 110 5.86 -12.43 4.32
CA PRO A 110 6.11 -11.03 4.56
C PRO A 110 5.04 -10.47 5.50
N ALA A 111 5.47 -9.80 6.57
CA ALA A 111 4.52 -9.22 7.52
C ALA A 111 3.54 -8.29 6.77
N PRO A 112 2.23 -8.36 7.07
CA PRO A 112 1.24 -7.58 6.35
C PRO A 112 1.52 -6.09 6.47
N ILE A 113 1.45 -5.38 5.34
CA ILE A 113 1.70 -3.93 5.26
C ILE A 113 0.75 -3.19 6.21
N GLY A 114 1.31 -2.36 7.09
CA GLY A 114 0.55 -1.50 8.00
C GLY A 114 -0.05 -0.29 7.30
N TRP A 115 -1.10 0.29 7.88
CA TRP A 115 -1.83 1.43 7.29
C TRP A 115 -0.93 2.64 6.98
N LYS A 116 0.09 2.90 7.83
CA LYS A 116 1.04 4.01 7.63
C LYS A 116 1.81 3.85 6.34
N LEU A 117 2.39 2.68 6.10
CA LEU A 117 3.13 2.39 4.87
C LEU A 117 2.21 2.41 3.65
N GLN A 118 0.98 1.87 3.76
CA GLN A 118 0.00 1.93 2.66
C GLN A 118 -0.37 3.37 2.28
N ALA A 119 -0.64 4.21 3.28
CA ALA A 119 -0.94 5.63 3.08
C ALA A 119 0.28 6.38 2.51
N ALA A 120 1.49 6.04 2.95
CA ALA A 120 2.73 6.63 2.43
C ALA A 120 2.99 6.26 0.96
N LEU A 121 2.77 5.00 0.58
CA LEU A 121 2.90 4.57 -0.81
C LEU A 121 1.93 5.30 -1.73
N TYR A 122 0.69 5.52 -1.28
CA TYR A 122 -0.29 6.32 -2.03
C TYR A 122 0.12 7.81 -2.10
N GLN A 123 0.57 8.40 -0.99
CA GLN A 123 1.02 9.79 -0.95
C GLN A 123 2.25 10.03 -1.84
N ALA A 124 3.16 9.06 -1.95
CA ALA A 124 4.34 9.16 -2.81
C ALA A 124 4.01 9.29 -4.31
N LEU A 125 2.76 9.01 -4.71
CA LEU A 125 2.27 9.25 -6.08
C LEU A 125 1.85 10.69 -6.31
N TYR A 126 1.70 11.50 -5.26
CA TYR A 126 1.29 12.90 -5.41
C TYR A 126 2.46 13.74 -5.89
N VAL A 127 2.17 14.56 -6.90
CA VAL A 127 3.08 15.57 -7.43
C VAL A 127 2.49 16.97 -7.21
N PRO A 128 3.26 18.05 -7.37
CA PRO A 128 2.73 19.41 -7.24
C PRO A 128 1.48 19.66 -8.09
N GLU A 129 1.43 19.09 -9.31
CA GLU A 129 0.28 19.19 -10.20
C GLU A 129 -0.97 18.52 -9.61
N THR A 130 -0.82 17.43 -8.86
CA THR A 130 -1.94 16.72 -8.20
C THR A 130 -2.65 17.64 -7.21
N VAL A 131 -1.90 18.37 -6.39
CA VAL A 131 -2.47 19.27 -5.38
C VAL A 131 -2.87 20.62 -5.95
N ALA A 132 -2.16 21.10 -6.98
CA ALA A 132 -2.52 22.33 -7.69
C ALA A 132 -3.83 22.20 -8.48
N ALA A 133 -4.17 21.01 -8.97
CA ALA A 133 -5.41 20.73 -9.70
C ALA A 133 -6.64 20.68 -8.78
N ILE A 134 -6.46 20.62 -7.45
CA ILE A 134 -7.58 20.61 -6.49
C ILE A 134 -8.03 22.06 -6.24
N PRO A 135 -9.28 22.42 -6.56
CA PRO A 135 -9.81 23.73 -6.22
C PRO A 135 -9.85 23.88 -4.69
N ALA A 136 -9.21 24.92 -4.16
CA ALA A 136 -9.28 25.29 -2.76
C ALA A 136 -10.59 26.04 -2.46
N ASP A 137 -11.73 25.39 -2.72
CA ASP A 137 -13.06 25.90 -2.39
C ASP A 137 -13.36 25.61 -0.92
N SER A 138 -13.45 26.66 -0.10
CA SER A 138 -13.70 26.54 1.34
C SER A 138 -15.02 25.83 1.65
N ALA A 139 -16.06 26.01 0.83
CA ALA A 139 -17.33 25.33 1.04
C ALA A 139 -17.21 23.83 0.77
N ALA A 140 -16.45 23.44 -0.26
CA ALA A 140 -16.17 22.05 -0.57
C ALA A 140 -15.32 21.39 0.53
N VAL A 141 -14.28 22.08 1.02
CA VAL A 141 -13.43 21.59 2.11
C VAL A 141 -14.25 21.41 3.39
N SER A 142 -15.12 22.36 3.76
CA SER A 142 -16.01 22.22 4.91
C SER A 142 -16.95 21.01 4.79
N ALA A 143 -17.55 20.79 3.61
CA ALA A 143 -18.42 19.63 3.40
C ALA A 143 -17.67 18.29 3.47
N GLN A 144 -16.44 18.26 2.96
CA GLN A 144 -15.55 17.11 3.03
C GLN A 144 -15.13 16.80 4.48
N LEU A 145 -14.78 17.83 5.26
CA LEU A 145 -14.46 17.69 6.67
C LEU A 145 -15.65 17.16 7.46
N ALA A 146 -16.86 17.70 7.25
CA ALA A 146 -18.07 17.19 7.89
C ALA A 146 -18.33 15.70 7.58
N SER A 147 -18.02 15.28 6.35
CA SER A 147 -18.11 13.85 5.97
C SER A 147 -17.04 13.00 6.69
N ALA A 148 -15.82 13.52 6.82
CA ALA A 148 -14.74 12.87 7.56
C ALA A 148 -15.04 12.76 9.07
N GLU A 149 -15.62 13.80 9.67
CA GLU A 149 -16.07 13.78 11.06
C GLU A 149 -17.11 12.69 11.31
N ALA A 150 -18.09 12.57 10.41
CA ALA A 150 -19.11 11.52 10.48
C ALA A 150 -18.49 10.12 10.35
N ALA A 151 -17.51 9.94 9.46
CA ALA A 151 -16.81 8.67 9.28
C ALA A 151 -15.92 8.28 10.48
N LEU A 152 -15.33 9.26 11.18
CA LEU A 152 -14.54 9.03 12.38
C LEU A 152 -15.37 9.02 13.67
N ASN A 153 -16.63 9.46 13.60
CA ASN A 153 -17.47 9.78 14.76
C ASN A 153 -16.75 10.73 15.73
N ARG A 154 -16.06 11.74 15.19
CA ARG A 154 -15.23 12.70 15.95
C ARG A 154 -15.22 14.06 15.26
N ALA A 155 -15.27 15.14 16.03
CA ALA A 155 -15.09 16.49 15.51
C ALA A 155 -13.64 16.73 15.04
N LEU A 156 -13.49 17.40 13.91
CA LEU A 156 -12.22 17.79 13.31
C LEU A 156 -12.17 19.33 13.27
N PRO A 157 -11.31 19.98 14.07
CA PRO A 157 -11.29 21.44 14.17
C PRO A 157 -10.79 22.07 12.87
N GLN A 158 -11.73 22.51 12.01
CA GLN A 158 -11.42 23.06 10.69
C GLN A 158 -10.43 24.23 10.76
N ASP A 159 -10.62 25.16 11.71
CA ASP A 159 -9.76 26.33 11.86
C ASP A 159 -8.30 25.91 12.14
N SER A 160 -8.11 24.99 13.09
CA SER A 160 -6.81 24.42 13.43
C SER A 160 -6.16 23.66 12.26
N LEU A 161 -6.95 22.86 11.55
CA LEU A 161 -6.49 22.09 10.40
C LEU A 161 -6.18 22.94 9.16
N SER A 162 -6.68 24.18 9.12
CA SER A 162 -6.44 25.14 8.04
C SER A 162 -5.36 26.16 8.38
N ASP A 163 -5.08 26.38 9.67
CA ASP A 163 -4.07 27.31 10.19
C ASP A 163 -2.74 26.60 10.49
N LEU A 164 -2.19 25.91 9.48
CA LEU A 164 -0.89 25.27 9.55
C LEU A 164 0.17 26.11 8.82
N PRO A 165 1.39 26.23 9.38
CA PRO A 165 2.43 27.06 8.78
C PRO A 165 2.84 26.48 7.43
N ASP A 166 2.80 27.34 6.40
CA ASP A 166 3.21 27.02 5.03
C ASP A 166 2.42 25.86 4.37
N LEU A 167 1.27 25.46 4.91
CA LEU A 167 0.43 24.40 4.35
C LEU A 167 -0.99 24.90 4.09
N GLU A 168 -1.39 24.90 2.82
CA GLU A 168 -2.75 25.21 2.41
C GLU A 168 -3.58 23.93 2.34
N LEU A 169 -4.65 23.82 3.14
CA LEU A 169 -5.57 22.70 3.08
C LEU A 169 -6.35 22.72 1.74
N LYS A 170 -6.15 21.68 0.93
CA LYS A 170 -6.78 21.56 -0.39
C LYS A 170 -8.05 20.70 -0.38
N ARG A 171 -8.05 19.62 0.40
CA ARG A 171 -9.13 18.62 0.42
C ARG A 171 -9.10 17.77 1.68
N ALA A 172 -10.26 17.35 2.16
CA ALA A 172 -10.40 16.17 3.01
C ALA A 172 -11.03 15.02 2.21
N GLN A 173 -10.54 13.79 2.38
CA GLN A 173 -11.05 12.61 1.69
C GLN A 173 -11.13 11.42 2.64
N ILE A 174 -12.16 10.59 2.44
CA ILE A 174 -12.35 9.34 3.18
C ILE A 174 -11.79 8.20 2.33
N LEU A 175 -10.87 7.45 2.90
CA LEU A 175 -10.33 6.20 2.39
C LEU A 175 -10.66 5.06 3.37
N ALA A 176 -10.29 3.83 3.02
CA ALA A 176 -10.40 2.69 3.91
C ALA A 176 -9.09 1.90 3.93
N PHE A 177 -8.70 1.42 5.12
CA PHE A 177 -7.66 0.43 5.29
C PHE A 177 -8.23 -0.76 6.05
N LYS A 178 -8.27 -1.94 5.42
CA LYS A 178 -8.85 -3.16 5.99
C LYS A 178 -10.26 -2.94 6.55
N GLY A 179 -11.12 -2.28 5.78
CA GLY A 179 -12.51 -1.98 6.14
C GLY A 179 -12.71 -0.89 7.19
N LYS A 180 -11.62 -0.29 7.72
CA LYS A 180 -11.70 0.80 8.70
C LYS A 180 -11.45 2.17 8.05
N PRO A 181 -12.16 3.23 8.47
CA PRO A 181 -11.95 4.58 7.96
C PRO A 181 -10.51 5.08 8.12
N LEU A 182 -9.98 5.65 7.04
CA LEU A 182 -8.72 6.38 6.98
C LEU A 182 -9.01 7.74 6.34
N ILE A 183 -8.97 8.82 7.11
CA ILE A 183 -9.13 10.16 6.56
C ILE A 183 -7.77 10.66 6.08
N GLN A 184 -7.71 11.20 4.88
CA GLN A 184 -6.56 11.95 4.38
C GLN A 184 -6.96 13.41 4.16
N LEU A 185 -6.23 14.33 4.79
CA LEU A 185 -6.29 15.75 4.50
C LEU A 185 -5.09 16.09 3.63
N ALA A 186 -5.34 16.54 2.40
CA ALA A 186 -4.31 16.88 1.44
C ALA A 186 -3.98 18.37 1.54
N TYR A 187 -2.69 18.67 1.61
CA TYR A 187 -2.14 20.02 1.71
C TYR A 187 -1.20 20.31 0.54
N ALA A 188 -1.17 21.56 0.11
CA ALA A 188 -0.12 22.09 -0.74
C ALA A 188 0.77 23.00 0.09
N LYS A 189 2.08 22.74 0.08
CA LYS A 189 3.06 23.69 0.60
C LYS A 189 3.18 24.90 -0.35
N SER A 190 3.72 26.04 0.09
CA SER A 190 3.90 27.21 -0.79
C SER A 190 4.76 26.94 -2.03
N ASP A 191 5.71 26.00 -1.94
CA ASP A 191 6.53 25.53 -3.07
C ASP A 191 5.82 24.49 -3.95
N GLY A 192 4.57 24.15 -3.65
CA GLY A 192 3.76 23.15 -4.33
C GLY A 192 3.98 21.71 -3.84
N THR A 193 4.90 21.48 -2.89
CA THR A 193 5.16 20.13 -2.36
C THR A 193 3.88 19.56 -1.73
N PRO A 194 3.45 18.35 -2.11
CA PRO A 194 2.25 17.75 -1.56
C PRO A 194 2.52 17.17 -0.16
N PHE A 195 1.67 17.55 0.79
CA PHE A 195 1.66 17.00 2.15
C PHE A 195 0.30 16.35 2.43
N ALA A 196 0.28 15.41 3.37
CA ALA A 196 -0.95 14.83 3.86
C ALA A 196 -0.92 14.58 5.36
N LEU A 197 -2.03 14.91 6.03
CA LEU A 197 -2.34 14.40 7.36
C LEU A 197 -3.29 13.20 7.21
N CYS A 198 -2.87 12.04 7.68
CA CYS A 198 -3.68 10.83 7.72
C CYS A 198 -4.17 10.56 9.14
N ILE A 199 -5.46 10.28 9.29
CA ILE A 199 -6.11 9.95 10.57
C ILE A 199 -6.79 8.59 10.41
N PHE A 200 -6.35 7.60 11.20
CA PHE A 200 -6.83 6.23 11.12
C PHE A 200 -7.51 5.80 12.42
N LEU A 201 -8.69 5.20 12.31
CA LEU A 201 -9.39 4.61 13.45
C LEU A 201 -8.76 3.26 13.82
N ARG A 202 -7.91 3.25 14.86
CA ARG A 202 -7.18 2.05 15.31
C ARG A 202 -8.04 1.12 16.18
N GLY A 203 -9.06 1.68 16.84
CA GLY A 203 -9.95 1.03 17.81
C GLY A 203 -9.58 1.31 19.27
N GLU A 204 -10.50 0.96 20.16
CA GLU A 204 -10.43 1.18 21.61
C GLU A 204 -9.24 0.50 22.31
N GLY A 205 -8.83 1.07 23.44
CA GLY A 205 -7.87 0.45 24.37
C GLY A 205 -6.41 0.41 23.90
N LYS A 206 -6.08 1.07 22.78
CA LYS A 206 -4.69 1.19 22.34
C LYS A 206 -3.96 2.29 23.11
N PRO A 207 -2.69 2.07 23.49
CA PRO A 207 -1.93 3.09 24.18
C PRO A 207 -1.69 4.31 23.28
N ASP A 208 -1.58 5.46 23.93
CA ASP A 208 -1.07 6.68 23.32
C ASP A 208 0.42 6.51 23.05
N GLY A 209 0.92 7.27 22.08
CA GLY A 209 2.29 7.18 21.62
C GLY A 209 2.79 8.57 21.26
N PRO A 210 4.03 8.92 21.64
CA PRO A 210 4.61 10.21 21.31
C PRO A 210 4.77 10.34 19.79
N VAL A 211 5.07 11.55 19.34
CA VAL A 211 5.51 11.80 17.97
C VAL A 211 6.79 11.02 17.70
N ASN A 212 6.77 10.22 16.65
CA ASN A 212 7.90 9.48 16.13
C ASN A 212 8.16 9.89 14.68
N SER A 213 9.34 10.41 14.42
CA SER A 213 9.79 10.78 13.07
C SER A 213 10.43 9.57 12.38
N GLU A 214 10.06 9.36 11.12
CA GLU A 214 10.54 8.27 10.28
C GLU A 214 10.48 8.68 8.80
N VAL A 215 11.06 7.86 7.92
CA VAL A 215 10.92 8.04 6.46
C VAL A 215 10.13 6.86 5.92
N LEU A 216 8.96 7.13 5.35
CA LEU A 216 8.10 6.12 4.72
C LEU A 216 7.95 6.40 3.24
N ALA A 217 8.15 5.39 2.40
CA ALA A 217 8.08 5.52 0.94
C ALA A 217 8.95 6.68 0.37
N GLY A 218 10.06 7.00 1.04
CA GLY A 218 10.96 8.10 0.65
C GLY A 218 10.49 9.50 1.06
N LEU A 219 9.44 9.62 1.87
CA LEU A 219 8.90 10.88 2.37
C LEU A 219 9.15 11.04 3.87
N SER A 220 9.49 12.26 4.27
CA SER A 220 9.54 12.65 5.68
C SER A 220 8.18 12.45 6.34
N THR A 221 8.17 11.76 7.48
CA THR A 221 6.95 11.32 8.16
C THR A 221 7.06 11.54 9.66
N ALA A 222 6.02 12.08 10.27
CA ALA A 222 5.84 12.08 11.73
C ALA A 222 4.52 11.37 12.04
N SER A 223 4.58 10.35 12.91
CA SER A 223 3.39 9.63 13.34
C SER A 223 3.26 9.62 14.86
N TRP A 224 2.04 9.67 15.35
CA TRP A 224 1.73 9.61 16.77
C TRP A 224 0.39 8.93 16.98
N SER A 225 0.02 8.79 18.24
CA SER A 225 -1.31 8.30 18.54
C SER A 225 -1.88 8.82 19.84
N GLN A 226 -3.19 9.03 19.81
CA GLN A 226 -3.95 9.60 20.91
C GLN A 226 -5.36 8.99 20.89
N GLY A 227 -5.74 8.35 22.00
CA GLY A 227 -6.95 7.57 22.13
C GLY A 227 -7.06 6.49 21.05
N GLU A 228 -8.22 6.43 20.39
CA GLU A 228 -8.51 5.43 19.37
C GLU A 228 -7.88 5.72 18.01
N PHE A 229 -7.21 6.86 17.85
CA PHE A 229 -6.77 7.38 16.57
C PHE A 229 -5.25 7.26 16.41
N GLY A 230 -4.84 6.91 15.20
CA GLY A 230 -3.46 6.97 14.74
C GLY A 230 -3.33 8.11 13.75
N TYR A 231 -2.29 8.92 13.93
CA TYR A 231 -2.06 10.09 13.10
C TYR A 231 -0.72 9.95 12.38
N MET A 232 -0.65 10.47 11.17
CA MET A 232 0.57 10.50 10.38
C MET A 232 0.56 11.74 9.48
N LEU A 233 1.48 12.67 9.73
CA LEU A 233 1.81 13.74 8.82
C LEU A 233 2.95 13.27 7.91
N ILE A 234 2.81 13.44 6.60
CA ILE A 234 3.77 12.94 5.61
C ILE A 234 3.87 13.86 4.40
N GLY A 235 5.10 14.09 3.92
CA GLY A 235 5.36 14.87 2.71
C GLY A 235 6.80 15.38 2.64
N GLY A 236 7.26 15.70 1.43
CA GLY A 236 8.59 16.25 1.20
C GLY A 236 9.74 15.40 1.76
N GLN A 237 10.87 16.06 2.02
CA GLN A 237 12.10 15.47 2.58
C GLN A 237 12.67 16.30 3.75
N ASP A 238 11.86 17.20 4.31
CA ASP A 238 12.24 18.05 5.45
C ASP A 238 11.66 17.50 6.75
N ASP A 239 12.47 16.69 7.43
CA ASP A 239 12.09 16.04 8.70
C ASP A 239 11.81 17.06 9.81
N ALA A 240 12.52 18.19 9.82
CA ALA A 240 12.33 19.23 10.84
C ALA A 240 10.97 19.90 10.65
N PHE A 241 10.64 20.29 9.42
CA PHE A 241 9.34 20.86 9.09
C PHE A 241 8.19 19.90 9.45
N VAL A 242 8.29 18.63 9.06
CA VAL A 242 7.26 17.62 9.38
C VAL A 242 7.10 17.45 10.89
N THR A 243 8.21 17.42 11.64
CA THR A 243 8.15 17.27 13.10
C THR A 243 7.54 18.50 13.79
N ASP A 244 7.88 19.70 13.33
CA ASP A 244 7.35 20.96 13.88
C ASP A 244 5.83 21.08 13.64
N VAL A 245 5.37 20.80 12.42
CA VAL A 245 3.93 20.82 12.09
C VAL A 245 3.17 19.72 12.85
N ALA A 246 3.75 18.53 12.98
CA ALA A 246 3.15 17.46 13.79
C ALA A 246 3.01 17.88 15.26
N GLY A 247 3.97 18.61 15.81
CA GLY A 247 3.90 19.17 17.16
C GLY A 247 2.68 20.08 17.36
N LEU A 248 2.40 20.97 16.39
CA LEU A 248 1.21 21.82 16.42
C LEU A 248 -0.09 21.00 16.36
N LEU A 249 -0.13 19.99 15.50
CA LEU A 249 -1.30 19.12 15.33
C LEU A 249 -1.61 18.30 16.59
N VAL A 250 -0.59 17.88 17.35
CA VAL A 250 -0.77 17.15 18.62
C VAL A 250 -1.49 18.00 19.66
N GLU A 251 -1.31 19.32 19.66
CA GLU A 251 -2.00 20.23 20.59
C GLU A 251 -3.43 20.54 20.18
N GLN A 252 -3.72 20.41 18.88
CA GLN A 252 -5.00 20.79 18.27
C GLN A 252 -5.99 19.63 18.11
N LEU A 253 -5.49 18.40 17.97
CA LEU A 253 -6.29 17.19 17.76
C LEU A 253 -6.44 16.38 19.04
#